data_AF-A0A643BU46-F1
#
_entry.id   AF-A0A643BU46-F1
#
_cell.length_a   1.000
_cell.length_b   1.000
_cell.length_c   1.000
_cell.angle_alpha   90.00
_cell.angle_beta   90.00
_cell.angle_gamma   90.00
#
_symmetry.space_group_name_H-M   'P 1'
#
loop_
_entity.id
_entity.type
_entity.pdbx_description
1 polymer ?
#
loop_
_entity_poly.entity_id
_entity_poly.type
_entity_poly.pdbx_seq_one_letter_code
_entity_poly.pdbx_strand_id
1 'polypeptide(L)'
;MLFEAKIDLIGIPVNRFIFPSRTFASPLQNPDKHCFCTEKIISKNCTLYGVLDVSKCKEGKPVYISLPHFLHASPEITEPFEGLNPNEEEHSTYLDAEPLQINILVKPARKIELAPLGDEKRAMFINQVTGKINLLGLVEMILMSVGVMFTAFMISYCACRSK
;
A
#
# COMPACT_ATOMS: atom_id res chain seq x y z
N MET A 1 3.80 -10.76 15.31
CA MET A 1 2.67 -11.69 15.22
C MET A 1 1.92 -11.67 16.54
N LEU A 2 0.62 -11.96 16.53
CA LEU A 2 -0.23 -12.01 17.72
C LEU A 2 -0.76 -13.42 17.90
N PHE A 3 -0.88 -13.89 19.15
CA PHE A 3 -1.53 -15.17 19.43
C PHE A 3 -3.02 -15.08 19.06
N GLU A 4 -3.51 -16.10 18.36
CA GLU A 4 -4.91 -16.21 17.96
C GLU A 4 -5.60 -17.33 18.74
N ALA A 5 -5.12 -18.57 18.61
CA ALA A 5 -5.79 -19.73 19.18
C ALA A 5 -4.84 -20.91 19.39
N LYS A 6 -5.28 -21.89 20.19
CA LYS A 6 -4.70 -23.24 20.21
C LYS A 6 -5.43 -24.11 19.20
N ILE A 7 -4.69 -24.82 18.37
CA ILE A 7 -5.22 -25.65 17.29
C ILE A 7 -4.65 -27.06 17.41
N ASP A 8 -5.45 -28.06 17.07
CA ASP A 8 -4.97 -29.43 16.89
C ASP A 8 -4.67 -29.67 15.41
N LEU A 9 -3.38 -29.82 15.08
CA LEU A 9 -2.92 -30.15 13.74
C LEU A 9 -2.56 -31.63 13.67
N ILE A 10 -3.51 -32.45 13.18
CA ILE A 10 -3.28 -33.89 12.97
C ILE A 10 -2.81 -34.58 14.27
N GLY A 11 -3.46 -34.25 15.39
CA GLY A 11 -3.14 -34.79 16.72
C GLY A 11 -2.00 -34.08 17.45
N ILE A 12 -1.43 -33.01 16.89
CA ILE A 12 -0.38 -32.20 17.52
C ILE A 12 -0.96 -30.85 17.97
N PRO A 13 -1.00 -30.55 19.29
CA PRO A 13 -1.45 -29.27 19.78
C PRO A 13 -0.42 -28.17 19.47
N VAL A 14 -0.85 -27.13 18.77
CA VAL A 14 -0.03 -25.97 18.39
C VAL A 14 -0.67 -24.67 18.85
N ASN A 15 0.14 -23.63 19.01
CA ASN A 15 -0.31 -22.26 19.17
C ASN A 15 -0.27 -21.57 17.80
N ARG A 16 -1.39 -21.05 17.34
CA ARG A 16 -1.49 -20.23 16.12
C ARG A 16 -1.18 -18.77 16.44
N PHE A 17 -0.27 -18.20 15.67
CA PHE A 17 0.08 -16.80 15.69
C PHE A 17 -0.21 -16.18 14.33
N ILE A 18 -0.97 -15.10 14.30
CA ILE A 18 -1.33 -14.41 13.04
C ILE A 18 -0.50 -13.16 12.83
N PHE A 19 -0.36 -12.78 11.56
CA PHE A 19 0.16 -11.48 11.17
C PHE A 19 -1.01 -10.49 11.07
N PRO A 20 -1.19 -9.56 12.03
CA PRO A 20 -2.36 -8.70 12.03
C PRO A 20 -2.30 -7.73 10.86
N SER A 21 -3.47 -7.38 10.30
CA SER A 21 -3.62 -6.40 9.21
C SER A 21 -2.96 -5.06 9.54
N ARG A 22 -2.99 -4.65 10.82
CA ARG A 22 -2.29 -3.46 11.35
C ARG A 22 -0.78 -3.45 11.11
N THR A 23 -0.18 -4.57 10.73
CA THR A 23 1.26 -4.61 10.43
C THR A 23 1.61 -3.87 9.15
N PHE A 24 0.72 -3.87 8.16
CA PHE A 24 0.83 -3.11 6.91
C PHE A 24 -0.01 -1.81 6.92
N ALA A 25 -0.43 -1.36 8.10
CA ALA A 25 -1.19 -0.13 8.24
C ALA A 25 -0.37 1.10 7.81
N SER A 26 -1.06 2.12 7.31
CA SER A 26 -0.46 3.42 7.06
C SER A 26 -0.22 4.19 8.37
N PRO A 27 0.68 5.18 8.39
CA PRO A 27 0.86 6.08 9.53
C PRO A 27 -0.41 6.79 10.00
N LEU A 28 -1.39 6.99 9.11
CA LEU A 28 -2.70 7.55 9.47
C LEU A 28 -3.52 6.60 10.35
N GLN A 29 -3.46 5.29 10.07
CA GLN A 29 -4.15 4.26 10.84
C GLN A 29 -3.35 3.84 12.08
N ASN A 30 -2.02 3.84 11.98
CA ASN A 30 -1.11 3.48 13.05
C ASN A 30 0.15 4.37 13.01
N PRO A 31 0.24 5.41 13.88
CA PRO A 31 1.36 6.35 13.92
C PRO A 31 2.74 5.70 14.06
N ASP A 32 2.82 4.52 14.70
CA ASP A 32 4.07 3.78 14.87
C ASP A 32 4.69 3.35 13.53
N LYS A 33 3.91 3.38 12.43
CA LYS A 33 4.34 2.98 11.09
C LYS A 33 5.03 4.09 10.29
N HIS A 34 5.16 5.31 10.83
CA HIS A 34 5.77 6.44 10.13
C HIS A 34 7.16 6.13 9.52
N CYS A 35 8.01 5.36 10.22
CA CYS A 35 9.33 4.97 9.74
C CYS A 35 9.31 4.10 8.47
N PHE A 36 8.20 3.42 8.18
CA PHE A 36 8.06 2.56 7.00
C PHE A 36 7.55 3.32 5.77
N CYS A 37 7.12 4.58 5.94
CA CYS A 37 6.82 5.43 4.79
C CYS A 37 8.09 6.08 4.24
N THR A 38 8.64 5.48 3.20
CA THR A 38 9.90 5.90 2.55
C THR A 38 9.68 6.92 1.43
N GLU A 39 8.55 6.88 0.75
CA GLU A 39 8.20 7.73 -0.40
C GLU A 39 6.80 8.30 -0.22
N LYS A 40 6.61 9.60 -0.46
CA LYS A 40 5.33 10.31 -0.26
C LYS A 40 4.50 10.44 -1.53
N ILE A 41 5.10 10.38 -2.71
CA ILE A 41 4.36 10.51 -3.97
C ILE A 41 3.53 9.26 -4.23
N ILE A 42 4.17 8.08 -4.24
CA ILE A 42 3.51 6.80 -4.53
C ILE A 42 2.53 6.42 -3.40
N SER A 43 2.90 6.67 -2.14
CA SER A 43 2.05 6.34 -0.98
C SER A 43 0.92 7.33 -0.72
N LYS A 44 0.72 8.32 -1.60
CA LYS A 44 -0.21 9.45 -1.42
C LYS A 44 -0.06 10.11 -0.03
N ASN A 45 1.13 10.62 0.24
CA ASN A 45 1.52 11.21 1.52
C ASN A 45 1.32 10.25 2.70
N CYS A 46 1.77 9.00 2.54
CA CYS A 46 1.70 7.95 3.56
C CYS A 46 0.27 7.60 4.00
N THR A 47 -0.71 7.66 3.09
CA THR A 47 -2.10 7.31 3.42
C THR A 47 -2.47 5.91 2.97
N LEU A 48 -1.83 5.41 1.90
CA LEU A 48 -2.01 4.04 1.41
C LEU A 48 -1.47 2.99 2.39
N TYR A 49 -2.15 1.84 2.46
CA TYR A 49 -1.88 0.74 3.39
C TYR A 49 -2.00 -0.62 2.69
N GLY A 50 -1.52 -1.68 3.35
CA GLY A 50 -1.49 -3.07 2.85
C GLY A 50 -0.31 -3.40 1.93
N VAL A 51 0.63 -2.46 1.76
CA VAL A 51 1.90 -2.66 1.05
C VAL A 51 3.06 -2.13 1.88
N LEU A 52 4.23 -2.73 1.73
CA LEU A 52 5.47 -2.27 2.34
C LEU A 52 6.56 -2.13 1.27
N ASP A 53 7.20 -0.95 1.23
CA ASP A 53 8.38 -0.73 0.40
C ASP A 53 9.60 -1.44 1.00
N VAL A 54 10.20 -2.33 0.22
CA VAL A 54 11.45 -3.04 0.57
C VAL A 54 12.59 -2.69 -0.38
N SER A 55 12.52 -1.55 -1.06
CA SER A 55 13.53 -1.06 -1.99
C SER A 55 14.93 -0.99 -1.38
N LYS A 56 15.04 -0.56 -0.12
CA LYS A 56 16.31 -0.55 0.63
C LYS A 56 16.93 -1.95 0.76
N CYS A 57 16.11 -2.99 0.83
CA CYS A 57 16.58 -4.38 0.88
C CYS A 57 16.89 -4.95 -0.51
N LYS A 58 16.59 -4.21 -1.58
CA LYS A 58 16.69 -4.62 -2.99
C LYS A 58 17.51 -3.62 -3.82
N GLU A 59 18.56 -3.06 -3.22
CA GLU A 59 19.51 -2.18 -3.92
C GLU A 59 18.83 -0.97 -4.60
N GLY A 60 17.80 -0.41 -3.95
CA GLY A 60 17.05 0.75 -4.45
C GLY A 60 16.01 0.41 -5.53
N LYS A 61 15.89 -0.85 -5.95
CA LYS A 61 14.83 -1.27 -6.88
C LYS A 61 13.46 -1.15 -6.18
N PRO A 62 12.43 -0.54 -6.79
CA PRO A 62 11.16 -0.30 -6.11
C PRO A 62 10.33 -1.59 -6.10
N VAL A 63 10.60 -2.37 -5.07
CA VAL A 63 9.95 -3.64 -4.78
C VAL A 63 9.05 -3.43 -3.57
N TYR A 64 7.78 -3.79 -3.72
CA TYR A 64 6.79 -3.73 -2.67
C TYR A 64 6.35 -5.15 -2.30
N ILE A 65 6.09 -5.38 -1.03
CA ILE A 65 5.49 -6.63 -0.55
C ILE A 65 4.09 -6.36 -0.02
N SER A 66 3.18 -7.31 -0.25
CA SER A 66 1.81 -7.28 0.24
C SER A 66 1.38 -8.67 0.70
N LEU A 67 0.18 -8.76 1.28
CA LEU A 67 -0.50 -10.04 1.39
C LEU A 67 -1.05 -10.46 0.00
N PRO A 68 -1.31 -11.76 -0.21
CA PRO A 68 -1.80 -12.28 -1.47
C PRO A 68 -3.11 -11.62 -1.90
N HIS A 69 -3.28 -11.43 -3.21
CA HIS A 69 -4.42 -10.70 -3.78
C HIS A 69 -4.66 -9.32 -3.13
N PHE A 70 -3.59 -8.72 -2.59
CA PHE A 70 -3.64 -7.46 -1.85
C PHE A 70 -4.65 -7.47 -0.69
N LEU A 71 -4.79 -8.60 0.00
CA LEU A 71 -5.60 -8.70 1.21
C LEU A 71 -5.20 -7.57 2.19
N HIS A 72 -6.19 -6.83 2.69
CA HIS A 72 -6.02 -5.65 3.57
C HIS A 72 -5.36 -4.41 2.94
N ALA A 73 -5.23 -4.33 1.62
CA ALA A 73 -4.70 -3.12 0.96
C ALA A 73 -5.76 -2.08 0.61
N SER A 74 -5.30 -0.85 0.43
CA SER A 74 -6.16 0.26 -0.03
C SER A 74 -6.76 -0.04 -1.42
N PRO A 75 -8.01 0.35 -1.69
CA PRO A 75 -8.65 0.16 -3.00
C PRO A 75 -7.83 0.70 -4.16
N GLU A 76 -7.13 1.83 -3.99
CA GLU A 76 -6.35 2.41 -5.09
C GLU A 76 -5.12 1.58 -5.49
N ILE A 77 -4.72 0.63 -4.64
CA ILE A 77 -3.70 -0.37 -4.97
C ILE A 77 -4.34 -1.51 -5.75
N THR A 78 -5.59 -1.89 -5.45
CA THR A 78 -6.22 -3.08 -6.02
C THR A 78 -7.01 -2.80 -7.30
N GLU A 79 -7.63 -1.63 -7.43
CA GLU A 79 -8.42 -1.18 -8.59
C GLU A 79 -7.75 -1.39 -9.96
N PRO A 80 -6.43 -1.19 -10.12
CA PRO A 80 -5.76 -1.41 -11.41
C PRO A 80 -5.66 -2.89 -11.84
N PHE A 81 -5.88 -3.83 -10.93
CA PHE A 81 -5.65 -5.25 -11.16
C PHE A 81 -6.96 -6.02 -11.31
N GLU A 82 -7.10 -6.75 -12.42
CA GLU A 82 -8.22 -7.66 -12.63
C GLU A 82 -7.94 -9.05 -12.01
N GLY A 83 -9.02 -9.76 -11.64
CA GLY A 83 -8.93 -11.13 -11.13
C GLY A 83 -8.44 -11.26 -9.67
N LEU A 84 -8.38 -10.16 -8.91
CA LEU A 84 -8.09 -10.23 -7.47
C LEU A 84 -9.27 -10.84 -6.70
N ASN A 85 -8.98 -11.79 -5.80
CA ASN A 85 -9.97 -12.42 -4.93
C ASN A 85 -9.42 -12.53 -3.49
N PRO A 86 -9.28 -11.41 -2.77
CA PRO A 86 -8.78 -11.42 -1.39
C PRO A 86 -9.71 -12.24 -0.49
N ASN A 87 -9.13 -13.11 0.34
CA ASN A 87 -9.85 -14.04 1.20
C ASN A 87 -9.04 -14.24 2.48
N GLU A 88 -9.65 -14.01 3.64
CA GLU A 88 -8.93 -14.06 4.93
C GLU A 88 -8.39 -15.46 5.25
N GLU A 89 -9.15 -16.52 4.96
CA GLU A 89 -8.77 -17.90 5.25
C GLU A 89 -7.61 -18.35 4.37
N GLU A 90 -7.63 -17.98 3.09
CA GLU A 90 -6.63 -18.40 2.12
C GLU A 90 -5.41 -17.47 2.05
N HIS A 91 -5.56 -16.19 2.34
CA HIS A 91 -4.55 -15.14 2.11
C HIS A 91 -4.01 -14.51 3.40
N SER A 92 -4.48 -14.92 4.57
CA SER A 92 -3.81 -14.57 5.83
C SER A 92 -2.48 -15.28 5.99
N THR A 93 -1.56 -14.61 6.68
CA THR A 93 -0.29 -15.22 7.11
C THR A 93 -0.38 -15.60 8.59
N TYR A 94 -0.13 -16.87 8.88
CA TYR A 94 -0.07 -17.39 10.24
C TYR A 94 1.13 -18.32 10.43
N LEU A 95 1.52 -18.50 11.69
CA LEU A 95 2.56 -19.40 12.17
C LEU A 95 1.94 -20.30 13.23
N ASP A 96 1.94 -21.60 12.96
CA ASP A 96 1.56 -22.61 13.93
C ASP A 96 2.83 -23.14 14.59
N ALA A 97 2.95 -22.94 15.91
CA ALA A 97 4.14 -23.29 16.68
C ALA A 97 3.79 -24.29 17.80
N GLU A 98 4.51 -25.42 17.83
CA GLU A 98 4.37 -26.42 18.91
C GLU A 98 4.93 -25.86 20.23
N PRO A 99 4.21 -25.98 21.36
CA PRO A 99 4.62 -25.37 22.63
C PRO A 99 5.82 -26.01 23.32
N LEU A 100 6.29 -27.21 22.94
CA LEU A 100 7.16 -28.02 23.82
C LEU A 100 8.45 -28.60 23.23
N GLN A 101 8.88 -28.23 22.03
CA GLN A 101 10.18 -28.68 21.52
C GLN A 101 10.93 -27.53 20.84
N ILE A 102 12.24 -27.44 21.08
CA ILE A 102 13.21 -26.58 20.35
C ILE A 102 13.38 -27.11 18.91
N ASN A 103 12.30 -27.61 18.31
CA ASN A 103 12.18 -28.05 16.93
C ASN A 103 11.04 -27.22 16.36
N ILE A 104 11.39 -26.04 15.86
CA ILE A 104 10.42 -25.18 15.18
C ILE A 104 10.03 -25.88 13.88
N LEU A 105 8.96 -26.68 13.90
CA LEU A 105 8.31 -27.16 12.69
C LEU A 105 7.52 -25.99 12.10
N VAL A 106 8.23 -25.01 11.51
CA VAL A 106 7.59 -23.97 10.70
C VAL A 106 7.03 -24.67 9.49
N LYS A 107 5.72 -24.95 9.44
CA LYS A 107 5.03 -25.04 8.15
C LYS A 107 4.99 -23.61 7.62
N PRO A 108 5.85 -23.23 6.65
CA PRO A 108 5.79 -21.90 6.12
C PRO A 108 4.54 -21.86 5.26
N ALA A 109 3.46 -21.26 5.75
CA ALA A 109 2.51 -20.61 4.87
C ALA A 109 3.21 -19.37 4.28
N ARG A 110 4.27 -19.58 3.48
CA ARG A 110 4.88 -18.51 2.69
C ARG A 110 3.93 -18.21 1.54
N LYS A 111 2.81 -17.56 1.85
CA LYS A 111 2.08 -16.76 0.87
C LYS A 111 2.44 -15.30 1.11
N ILE A 112 3.72 -14.97 0.99
CA ILE A 112 4.12 -13.59 0.72
C ILE A 112 4.20 -13.55 -0.79
N GLU A 113 3.23 -12.90 -1.43
CA GLU A 113 3.41 -12.50 -2.82
C GLU A 113 4.50 -11.45 -2.81
N LEU A 114 5.73 -11.89 -3.12
CA LEU A 114 6.61 -11.03 -3.90
C LEU A 114 5.81 -10.81 -5.18
N ALA A 115 5.21 -9.65 -5.34
CA ALA A 115 4.95 -9.16 -6.67
C ALA A 115 6.33 -8.71 -7.18
N PRO A 116 7.08 -9.53 -7.97
CA PRO A 116 7.91 -8.88 -8.96
C PRO A 116 6.88 -8.11 -9.77
N LEU A 117 6.87 -6.81 -9.57
CA LEU A 117 6.29 -5.93 -10.53
C LEU A 117 7.19 -6.12 -11.76
N GLY A 118 6.95 -7.19 -12.53
CA GLY A 118 7.68 -7.51 -13.73
C GLY A 118 7.63 -6.26 -14.59
N ASP A 119 8.71 -5.97 -15.32
CA ASP A 119 8.93 -4.63 -15.89
C ASP A 119 7.70 -4.06 -16.63
N GLU A 120 6.90 -4.92 -17.25
CA GLU A 120 5.61 -4.59 -17.87
C GLU A 120 4.47 -4.26 -16.88
N LYS A 121 4.22 -5.10 -15.86
CA LYS A 121 3.25 -4.78 -14.78
C LYS A 121 3.71 -3.58 -13.96
N ARG A 122 5.03 -3.32 -13.91
CA ARG A 122 5.64 -2.14 -13.29
C ARG A 122 5.41 -0.89 -14.08
N ALA A 123 5.60 -0.97 -15.38
CA ALA A 123 5.21 0.09 -16.29
C ALA A 123 3.70 0.34 -16.19
N MET A 124 2.83 -0.69 -16.13
CA MET A 124 1.39 -0.48 -15.96
C MET A 124 1.03 0.17 -14.63
N PHE A 125 1.50 -0.36 -13.49
CA PHE A 125 1.19 0.23 -12.18
C PHE A 125 1.74 1.66 -12.06
N ILE A 126 2.98 1.91 -12.49
CA ILE A 126 3.56 3.26 -12.49
C ILE A 126 2.80 4.16 -13.46
N ASN A 127 2.53 3.75 -14.70
CA ASN A 127 1.87 4.61 -15.68
C ASN A 127 0.39 4.89 -15.32
N GLN A 128 -0.31 3.92 -14.72
CA GLN A 128 -1.71 4.05 -14.33
C GLN A 128 -1.87 4.85 -13.02
N VAL A 129 -0.97 4.69 -12.06
CA VAL A 129 -0.97 5.47 -10.80
C VAL A 129 -0.38 6.87 -11.01
N THR A 130 0.80 6.98 -11.61
CA THR A 130 1.48 8.27 -11.85
C THR A 130 0.81 9.07 -12.98
N GLY A 131 0.24 8.43 -14.00
CA GLY A 131 -0.45 9.11 -15.09
C GLY A 131 -1.71 9.85 -14.65
N LYS A 132 -2.56 9.22 -13.81
CA LYS A 132 -3.75 9.89 -13.25
C LYS A 132 -3.37 11.03 -12.29
N ILE A 133 -2.33 10.86 -11.48
CA ILE A 133 -1.85 11.88 -10.53
C ILE A 133 -1.23 13.08 -11.27
N ASN A 134 -0.40 12.84 -12.29
CA ASN A 134 0.19 13.90 -13.11
C ASN A 134 -0.88 14.65 -13.92
N LEU A 135 -1.91 13.97 -14.42
CA LEU A 135 -3.03 14.60 -15.10
C LEU A 135 -3.83 15.47 -14.15
N LEU A 136 -4.13 14.99 -12.94
CA LEU A 136 -4.83 15.77 -11.92
C LEU A 136 -4.03 17.03 -11.55
N GLY A 137 -2.72 16.90 -11.32
CA GLY A 137 -1.83 18.03 -11.03
C GLY A 137 -1.71 19.02 -12.18
N LEU A 138 -1.70 18.55 -13.44
CA LEU A 138 -1.73 19.43 -14.62
C LEU A 138 -3.04 20.21 -14.71
N VAL A 139 -4.17 19.56 -14.46
CA VAL A 139 -5.50 20.19 -14.46
C VAL A 139 -5.61 21.23 -13.35
N GLU A 140 -5.12 20.92 -12.14
CA GLU A 140 -5.06 21.88 -11.03
C GLU A 140 -4.16 23.08 -11.35
N MET A 141 -2.97 22.86 -11.92
CA MET A 141 -2.08 23.95 -12.33
C MET A 141 -2.71 24.85 -13.40
N ILE A 142 -3.40 24.27 -14.39
CA ILE A 142 -4.11 25.03 -15.42
C ILE A 142 -5.24 25.83 -14.78
N LEU A 143 -6.07 25.23 -13.92
CA LEU A 143 -7.16 25.91 -13.21
C LEU A 143 -6.66 27.08 -12.36
N MET A 144 -5.55 26.90 -11.64
CA MET A 144 -4.93 27.96 -10.84
C MET A 144 -4.40 29.09 -11.73
N SER A 145 -3.76 28.77 -12.87
CA SER A 145 -3.25 29.77 -13.81
C SER A 145 -4.37 30.59 -14.46
N VAL A 146 -5.46 29.94 -14.87
CA VAL A 146 -6.65 30.61 -15.46
C VAL A 146 -7.33 31.50 -14.42
N GLY A 147 -7.43 31.04 -13.16
CA GLY A 147 -7.96 31.83 -12.06
C GLY A 147 -7.14 33.09 -11.76
N VAL A 148 -5.81 32.99 -11.79
CA VAL A 148 -4.91 34.15 -11.61
C VAL A 148 -5.03 35.14 -12.77
N MET A 149 -5.11 34.64 -14.01
CA MET A 149 -5.31 35.50 -15.18
C MET A 149 -6.66 36.24 -15.11
N PHE A 150 -7.74 35.54 -14.75
CA PHE A 150 -9.07 36.14 -14.64
C PHE A 150 -9.15 37.22 -13.55
N THR A 151 -8.55 36.96 -12.38
CA THR A 151 -8.51 37.94 -11.29
C THR A 151 -7.68 39.18 -11.67
N ALA A 152 -6.54 39.01 -12.36
CA ALA A 152 -5.74 40.13 -12.86
C ALA A 152 -6.52 40.99 -13.88
N PHE A 153 -7.24 40.36 -14.82
CA PHE A 153 -8.10 41.08 -15.77
C PHE A 153 -9.22 41.86 -15.09
N MET A 154 -9.88 41.26 -14.10
CA MET A 154 -10.96 41.93 -13.35
C MET A 154 -10.42 43.11 -12.52
N ILE A 155 -9.25 42.97 -11.89
CA ILE A 155 -8.59 44.06 -11.18
C ILE A 155 -8.24 45.20 -12.15
N SER A 156 -7.66 44.87 -13.31
CA SER A 156 -7.30 45.87 -14.32
C SER A 156 -8.53 46.58 -14.90
N TYR A 157 -9.62 45.85 -15.14
CA TYR A 157 -10.89 46.41 -15.59
C TYR A 157 -11.51 47.35 -14.56
N CYS A 158 -11.53 46.96 -13.28
CA CYS A 158 -12.01 47.82 -12.19
C CYS A 158 -11.14 49.07 -12.02
N ALA A 159 -9.82 48.95 -12.12
CA ALA A 159 -8.90 50.08 -12.04
C ALA A 159 -9.06 51.07 -13.21
N CYS A 160 -9.28 50.57 -14.43
CA CYS A 160 -9.55 51.40 -15.60
C CYS A 160 -10.93 52.09 -15.57
N ARG A 161 -11.94 51.46 -14.96
CA ARG A 161 -13.29 52.03 -14.84
C ARG A 161 -13.43 53.05 -13.71
N SER A 162 -12.57 52.98 -12.70
CA SER A 162 -12.58 53.89 -11.53
C SER A 162 -11.86 55.24 -11.79
N LYS A 163 -11.43 55.51 -13.03
CA LYS A 163 -10.69 56.70 -13.44
C LYS A 163 -11.47 57.46 -14.50
#